data_AF-A0AAE3CKR6-F1
#
_entry.id   AF-A0AAE3CKR6-F1
#
_cell.length_a   1.000
_cell.length_b   1.000
_cell.length_c   1.000
_cell.angle_alpha   90.00
_cell.angle_beta   90.00
_cell.angle_gamma   90.00
#
_symmetry.space_group_name_H-M   'P 1'
#
loop_
_entity.id
_entity.type
_entity.pdbx_description
1 polymer ?
#
loop_
_entity_poly.entity_id
_entity_poly.type
_entity_poly.pdbx_seq_one_letter_code
_entity_poly.pdbx_strand_id
1 'polypeptide(L)'
;MIRRLLRVLLTLVVLLLAGWLGWRLWHAYMDRPWTRDAVVQAQIIEVNADVSGRVVDLEVADNAPVRAGQVLFRIDPRRYRLAVAKARAALAEASAQLALRQEQAARRADLPADVVSAEARTDALLAVRTAQAQLAAARARLNLAEYDLSRTLVRAPVAGTITHLRLRTGDYAQTGKPLLALVESDSYWVDAYMEQTRLAGVHVGDKARVTLLGARQSLPAIVEGIAPAIADRESHTGERLQADVRASFNWVRLPARIPVRIRLLQKPRDLPLTAGMICSVVVEKRHPT
;
A
#
# COMPACT_ATOMS: atom_id res chain seq x y z
N MET A 1 -63.17 8.77 48.94
CA MET A 1 -61.89 9.46 48.61
C MET A 1 -60.77 8.50 48.21
N ILE A 2 -60.48 7.44 48.98
CA ILE A 2 -59.38 6.48 48.75
C ILE A 2 -59.33 5.92 47.32
N ARG A 3 -60.47 5.48 46.75
CA ARG A 3 -60.50 4.94 45.37
C ARG A 3 -60.16 5.97 44.28
N ARG A 4 -60.40 7.27 44.50
CA ARG A 4 -60.01 8.34 43.55
C ARG A 4 -58.52 8.63 43.65
N LEU A 5 -57.99 8.73 44.87
CA LEU A 5 -56.54 8.84 45.12
C LEU A 5 -55.78 7.67 44.50
N LEU A 6 -56.28 6.44 44.64
CA LEU A 6 -55.63 5.24 44.11
C LEU A 6 -55.58 5.23 42.57
N ARG A 7 -56.62 5.74 41.89
CA ARG A 7 -56.62 5.91 40.42
C ARG A 7 -55.64 6.98 39.97
N VAL A 8 -55.58 8.11 40.67
CA VAL A 8 -54.63 9.21 40.36
C VAL A 8 -53.19 8.74 40.56
N LEU A 9 -52.91 8.02 41.65
CA LEU A 9 -51.60 7.44 41.91
C LEU A 9 -51.22 6.44 40.81
N LEU A 10 -52.13 5.56 40.40
CA LEU A 10 -51.91 4.59 39.33
C LEU A 10 -51.57 5.28 38.00
N THR A 11 -52.33 6.30 37.60
CA THR A 11 -52.05 7.07 36.38
C THR A 11 -50.70 7.78 36.44
N LEU A 12 -50.30 8.28 37.62
CA LEU A 12 -49.04 8.98 37.80
C LEU A 12 -47.85 8.00 37.76
N VAL A 13 -47.99 6.80 38.34
CA VAL A 13 -46.99 5.72 38.21
C VAL A 13 -46.84 5.29 36.76
N VAL A 14 -47.94 5.09 36.02
CA VAL A 14 -47.89 4.73 34.59
C VAL A 14 -47.21 5.82 33.76
N LEU A 15 -47.50 7.10 34.03
CA LEU A 15 -46.87 8.23 33.35
C LEU A 15 -45.36 8.28 33.62
N LEU A 16 -44.95 8.11 34.89
CA LEU A 16 -43.54 8.05 35.26
C LEU A 16 -42.83 6.85 34.63
N LEU A 17 -43.48 5.69 34.58
CA LEU A 17 -42.91 4.50 33.98
C LEU A 17 -42.75 4.67 32.46
N ALA A 18 -43.75 5.25 31.78
CA ALA A 18 -43.68 5.58 30.36
C ALA A 18 -42.59 6.61 30.06
N GLY A 19 -42.47 7.66 30.88
CA GLY A 19 -41.41 8.65 30.79
C GLY A 19 -40.02 8.04 30.98
N TRP A 20 -39.87 7.14 31.97
CA TRP A 20 -38.62 6.42 32.21
C TRP A 20 -38.27 5.47 31.05
N LEU A 21 -39.24 4.73 30.50
CA LEU A 21 -39.04 3.87 29.34
C LEU A 21 -38.62 4.68 28.11
N GLY A 22 -39.30 5.81 27.86
CA GLY A 22 -39.00 6.72 26.76
C GLY A 22 -37.59 7.32 26.88
N TRP A 23 -37.23 7.80 28.07
CA TRP A 23 -35.89 8.32 28.37
C TRP A 23 -34.82 7.25 28.17
N ARG A 24 -35.07 6.01 28.64
CA ARG A 24 -34.14 4.89 28.47
C ARG A 24 -33.97 4.48 27.01
N LEU A 25 -35.05 4.42 26.24
CA LEU A 25 -35.00 4.11 24.80
C LEU A 25 -34.30 5.22 24.01
N TRP A 26 -34.53 6.48 24.39
CA TRP A 26 -33.86 7.63 23.79
C TRP A 26 -32.35 7.56 23.97
N HIS A 27 -31.87 7.38 25.21
CA HIS A 27 -30.45 7.20 25.47
C HIS A 27 -29.89 5.96 24.79
N ALA A 28 -30.60 4.82 24.84
CA ALA A 28 -30.16 3.61 24.17
C ALA A 28 -30.07 3.74 22.64
N TYR A 29 -30.84 4.63 22.02
CA TYR A 29 -30.78 4.90 20.58
C TYR A 29 -29.72 5.96 20.22
N MET A 30 -29.63 7.03 21.01
CA MET A 30 -28.68 8.14 20.79
C MET A 30 -27.24 7.75 21.10
N ASP A 31 -27.01 6.86 22.07
CA ASP A 31 -25.68 6.48 22.53
C ASP A 31 -25.07 5.30 21.76
N ARG A 32 -25.78 4.74 20.77
CA ARG A 32 -25.25 3.68 19.91
C ARG A 32 -24.34 4.29 18.85
N PRO A 33 -23.04 3.95 18.82
CA PRO A 33 -22.16 4.42 17.77
C PRO A 33 -22.50 3.69 16.49
N TRP A 34 -23.17 4.38 15.57
CA TRP A 34 -23.45 3.86 14.23
C TRP A 34 -23.27 4.97 13.20
N THR A 35 -22.86 4.58 11.99
CA THR A 35 -22.84 5.47 10.83
C THR A 35 -23.44 4.77 9.63
N ARG A 36 -24.06 5.54 8.74
CA ARG A 36 -24.41 5.14 7.38
C ARG A 36 -23.34 5.53 6.37
N ASP A 37 -22.39 6.37 6.79
CA ASP A 37 -21.31 6.88 5.97
C ASP A 37 -20.06 6.06 6.27
N ALA A 38 -19.98 4.88 5.68
CA ALA A 38 -18.78 4.08 5.70
C ALA A 38 -18.49 3.54 4.30
N VAL A 39 -17.21 3.45 3.97
CA VAL A 39 -16.76 3.07 2.63
C VAL A 39 -15.79 1.91 2.73
N VAL A 40 -16.00 0.88 1.90
CA VAL A 40 -15.06 -0.22 1.74
C VAL A 40 -13.81 0.30 1.04
N GLN A 41 -12.65 0.00 1.59
CA GLN A 41 -11.34 0.32 1.03
C GLN A 41 -10.55 -0.97 0.82
N ALA A 42 -9.52 -0.91 -0.02
CA ALA A 42 -8.60 -2.00 -0.28
C ALA A 42 -7.19 -1.45 -0.51
N GLN A 43 -6.16 -2.28 -0.34
CA GLN A 43 -4.81 -1.84 -0.71
C GLN A 43 -4.70 -1.80 -2.22
N ILE A 44 -4.37 -0.62 -2.73
CA ILE A 44 -4.14 -0.39 -4.15
C ILE A 44 -2.65 -0.17 -4.33
N ILE A 45 -2.04 -1.02 -5.14
CA ILE A 45 -0.63 -0.93 -5.49
C ILE A 45 -0.54 -0.39 -6.91
N GLU A 46 0.11 0.75 -7.06
CA GLU A 46 0.45 1.29 -8.37
C GLU A 46 1.65 0.52 -8.94
N VAL A 47 1.43 -0.18 -10.06
CA VAL A 47 2.49 -0.93 -10.71
C VAL A 47 3.17 -0.04 -11.74
N ASN A 48 4.46 0.19 -11.49
CA ASN A 48 5.33 1.05 -12.29
C ASN A 48 6.34 0.20 -13.06
N ALA A 49 6.88 0.76 -14.15
CA ALA A 49 8.05 0.17 -14.79
C ALA A 49 9.33 0.66 -14.09
N ASP A 50 10.24 -0.26 -13.78
CA ASP A 50 11.58 0.08 -13.27
C ASP A 50 12.51 0.54 -14.41
N VAL A 51 12.29 0.02 -15.62
CA VAL A 51 13.06 0.35 -16.82
C VAL A 51 12.16 0.93 -17.89
N SER A 52 12.68 1.87 -18.68
CA SER A 52 11.91 2.57 -19.71
C SER A 52 12.01 1.87 -21.07
N GLY A 53 10.90 1.75 -21.79
CA GLY A 53 10.91 1.19 -23.14
C GLY A 53 9.52 0.99 -23.71
N ARG A 54 9.46 0.49 -24.95
CA ARG A 54 8.19 0.19 -25.61
C ARG A 54 7.61 -1.13 -25.07
N VAL A 55 6.32 -1.14 -24.79
CA VAL A 55 5.59 -2.35 -24.40
C VAL A 55 5.35 -3.20 -25.63
N VAL A 56 5.86 -4.44 -25.63
CA VAL A 56 5.75 -5.37 -26.75
C VAL A 56 4.65 -6.41 -26.55
N ASP A 57 4.30 -6.69 -25.30
CA ASP A 57 3.34 -7.71 -24.94
C ASP A 57 2.60 -7.31 -23.67
N LEU A 58 1.31 -7.62 -23.64
CA LEU A 58 0.39 -7.32 -22.54
C LEU A 58 -0.40 -8.61 -22.27
N GLU A 59 -0.03 -9.32 -21.19
CA GLU A 59 -0.57 -10.65 -20.86
C GLU A 59 -1.84 -10.57 -19.99
N VAL A 60 -2.36 -9.36 -19.76
CA VAL A 60 -3.46 -9.10 -18.83
C VAL A 60 -4.51 -8.16 -19.43
N ALA A 61 -5.75 -8.34 -19.00
CA ALA A 61 -6.88 -7.50 -19.35
C ALA A 61 -7.35 -6.68 -18.14
N ASP A 62 -8.09 -5.60 -18.40
CA ASP A 62 -8.68 -4.79 -17.34
C ASP A 62 -9.71 -5.62 -16.54
N ASN A 63 -9.76 -5.43 -15.22
CA ASN A 63 -10.59 -6.19 -14.28
C ASN A 63 -10.29 -7.70 -14.20
N ALA A 64 -9.16 -8.16 -14.74
CA ALA A 64 -8.75 -9.56 -14.63
C ALA A 64 -8.06 -9.85 -13.28
N PRO A 65 -8.32 -11.02 -12.66
CA PRO A 65 -7.58 -11.48 -11.50
C PRO A 65 -6.18 -11.94 -11.90
N VAL A 66 -5.19 -11.64 -11.07
CA VAL A 66 -3.79 -12.04 -11.24
C VAL A 66 -3.21 -12.64 -9.97
N ARG A 67 -2.25 -13.54 -10.14
CA ARG A 67 -1.50 -14.15 -9.04
C ARG A 67 -0.21 -13.37 -8.77
N ALA A 68 0.29 -13.45 -7.54
CA ALA A 68 1.62 -12.92 -7.22
C ALA A 68 2.69 -13.53 -8.14
N GLY A 69 3.55 -12.68 -8.69
CA GLY A 69 4.62 -13.06 -9.62
C GLY A 69 4.20 -13.29 -11.08
N GLN A 70 2.90 -13.22 -11.40
CA GLN A 70 2.41 -13.33 -12.78
C GLN A 70 2.93 -12.16 -13.62
N VAL A 71 3.35 -12.43 -14.86
CA VAL A 71 3.77 -11.38 -15.80
C VAL A 71 2.54 -10.57 -16.20
N LEU A 72 2.66 -9.25 -16.11
CA LEU A 72 1.60 -8.32 -16.49
C LEU A 72 1.83 -7.84 -17.92
N PHE A 73 3.02 -7.30 -18.18
CA PHE A 73 3.42 -6.84 -19.49
C PHE A 73 4.94 -6.92 -19.65
N ARG A 74 5.38 -6.87 -20.91
CA ARG A 74 6.78 -7.01 -21.28
C ARG A 74 7.24 -5.78 -22.04
N ILE A 75 8.36 -5.22 -21.60
CA ILE A 75 9.07 -4.13 -22.28
C ILE A 75 10.05 -4.76 -23.29
N ASP A 76 10.27 -4.12 -24.43
CA ASP A 76 11.18 -4.60 -25.47
C ASP A 76 12.57 -4.93 -24.89
N PRO A 77 12.95 -6.22 -24.84
CA PRO A 77 14.20 -6.64 -24.21
C PRO A 77 15.41 -6.44 -25.12
N ARG A 78 15.26 -6.09 -26.40
CA ARG A 78 16.36 -6.07 -27.38
C ARG A 78 17.52 -5.19 -26.94
N ARG A 79 17.24 -3.95 -26.51
CA ARG A 79 18.25 -3.00 -26.02
C ARG A 79 18.99 -3.55 -24.80
N TYR A 80 18.25 -4.19 -23.88
CA TYR A 80 18.80 -4.74 -22.64
C TYR A 80 19.65 -5.99 -22.89
N ARG A 81 19.23 -6.86 -23.81
CA ARG A 81 20.03 -8.01 -24.25
C ARG A 81 21.35 -7.58 -24.88
N LEU A 82 21.33 -6.53 -25.70
CA LEU A 82 22.55 -5.94 -26.26
C LEU A 82 23.46 -5.35 -25.17
N ALA A 83 22.89 -4.69 -24.16
CA ALA A 83 23.66 -4.17 -23.02
C ALA A 83 24.32 -5.29 -22.22
N VAL A 84 23.62 -6.39 -21.97
CA VAL A 84 24.19 -7.61 -21.33
C VAL A 84 25.31 -8.19 -22.18
N ALA A 85 25.12 -8.31 -23.49
CA ALA A 85 26.16 -8.82 -24.40
C ALA A 85 27.43 -7.94 -24.37
N LYS A 86 27.26 -6.61 -24.40
CA LYS A 86 28.37 -5.65 -24.27
C LYS A 86 29.09 -5.77 -22.93
N ALA A 87 28.35 -5.88 -21.83
CA ALA A 87 28.93 -6.02 -20.50
C ALA A 87 29.66 -7.34 -20.31
N ARG A 88 29.14 -8.44 -20.90
CA ARG A 88 29.80 -9.75 -20.90
C ARG A 88 31.11 -9.72 -21.70
N ALA A 89 31.14 -9.04 -22.84
CA ALA A 89 32.38 -8.84 -23.60
C ALA A 89 33.44 -8.05 -22.81
N ALA A 90 33.03 -6.96 -22.14
CA ALA A 90 33.93 -6.18 -21.28
C ALA A 90 34.46 -6.98 -20.08
N LEU A 91 33.64 -7.87 -19.51
CA LEU A 91 34.09 -8.79 -18.46
C LEU A 91 35.13 -9.78 -19.00
N ALA A 92 34.91 -10.33 -20.19
CA ALA A 92 35.86 -11.24 -20.83
C ALA A 92 37.20 -10.54 -21.11
N GLU A 93 37.18 -9.31 -21.63
CA GLU A 93 38.36 -8.48 -21.84
C GLU A 93 39.12 -8.22 -20.52
N ALA A 94 38.42 -7.80 -19.46
CA ALA A 94 39.03 -7.56 -18.16
C ALA A 94 39.63 -8.85 -17.56
N SER A 95 39.00 -10.01 -17.78
CA SER A 95 39.52 -11.30 -17.32
C SER A 95 40.78 -11.72 -18.05
N ALA A 96 40.85 -11.51 -19.37
CA ALA A 96 42.03 -11.78 -20.17
C ALA A 96 43.19 -10.85 -19.77
N GLN A 97 42.89 -9.57 -19.51
CA GLN A 97 43.87 -8.60 -19.05
C GLN A 97 44.43 -8.97 -17.67
N LEU A 98 43.59 -9.42 -16.74
CA LEU A 98 44.04 -9.90 -15.44
C LEU A 98 44.97 -11.11 -15.58
N ALA A 99 44.59 -12.11 -16.38
CA ALA A 99 45.42 -13.28 -16.64
C ALA A 99 46.79 -12.89 -17.21
N LEU A 100 46.82 -11.97 -18.18
CA LEU A 100 48.07 -11.44 -18.74
C LEU A 100 48.94 -10.77 -17.67
N ARG A 101 48.37 -9.94 -16.78
CA ARG A 101 49.13 -9.28 -15.71
C ARG A 101 49.62 -10.25 -14.65
N GLN A 102 48.84 -11.28 -14.32
CA GLN A 102 49.24 -12.32 -13.38
C GLN A 102 50.42 -13.12 -13.92
N GLU A 103 50.37 -13.53 -15.19
CA GLU A 103 51.46 -14.20 -15.88
C GLU A 103 52.74 -13.34 -15.94
N GLN A 104 52.61 -12.05 -16.24
CA GLN A 104 53.75 -11.11 -16.22
C GLN A 104 54.35 -10.96 -14.81
N ALA A 105 53.51 -10.89 -13.78
CA ALA A 105 53.96 -10.77 -12.40
C ALA A 105 54.65 -12.06 -11.92
N ALA A 106 54.11 -13.24 -12.25
CA ALA A 106 54.70 -14.54 -11.95
C ALA A 106 56.09 -14.68 -12.60
N ARG A 107 56.19 -14.39 -13.91
CA ARG A 107 57.49 -14.40 -14.61
C ARG A 107 58.54 -13.48 -13.97
N ARG A 108 58.13 -12.29 -13.51
CA ARG A 108 59.04 -11.35 -12.83
C ARG A 108 59.42 -11.80 -11.42
N ALA A 109 58.56 -12.56 -10.75
CA ALA A 109 58.83 -13.12 -9.43
C ALA A 109 59.90 -14.22 -9.50
N ASP A 110 59.87 -15.05 -10.55
CA ASP A 110 60.77 -16.19 -10.74
C ASP A 110 62.19 -15.79 -11.21
N LEU A 111 62.35 -14.60 -11.81
CA LEU A 111 63.66 -14.10 -12.20
C LEU A 111 64.52 -13.75 -10.97
N PRO A 112 65.86 -13.89 -11.03
CA PRO A 112 66.74 -13.54 -9.92
C PRO A 112 66.83 -12.01 -9.69
N ALA A 113 67.25 -11.61 -8.49
CA ALA A 113 67.17 -10.21 -8.00
C ALA A 113 68.14 -9.24 -8.68
N ASP A 114 69.17 -9.77 -9.34
CA ASP A 114 70.12 -9.08 -10.21
C ASP A 114 69.52 -8.70 -11.57
N VAL A 115 68.49 -9.41 -12.04
CA VAL A 115 67.84 -9.18 -13.34
C VAL A 115 66.61 -8.26 -13.24
N VAL A 116 65.87 -8.31 -12.12
CA VAL A 116 64.64 -7.50 -11.92
C VAL A 116 64.68 -6.77 -10.59
N SER A 117 64.60 -5.44 -10.63
CA SER A 117 64.56 -4.59 -9.44
C SER A 117 63.34 -4.85 -8.55
N ALA A 118 63.47 -4.57 -7.25
CA ALA A 118 62.36 -4.68 -6.29
C ALA A 118 61.17 -3.76 -6.65
N GLU A 119 61.45 -2.59 -7.22
CA GLU A 119 60.45 -1.65 -7.72
C GLU A 119 59.64 -2.26 -8.89
N ALA A 120 60.31 -2.86 -9.89
CA ALA A 120 59.65 -3.48 -11.03
C ALA A 120 58.79 -4.71 -10.66
N ARG A 121 59.12 -5.41 -9.56
CA ARG A 121 58.27 -6.46 -8.97
C ARG A 121 57.04 -5.88 -8.29
N THR A 122 57.22 -4.81 -7.52
CA THR A 122 56.13 -4.10 -6.84
C THR A 122 55.14 -3.53 -7.85
N ASP A 123 55.63 -2.91 -8.92
CA ASP A 123 54.81 -2.39 -10.02
C ASP A 123 53.99 -3.49 -10.71
N ALA A 124 54.58 -4.68 -10.90
CA ALA A 124 53.86 -5.81 -11.49
C ALA A 124 52.73 -6.29 -10.57
N LEU A 125 52.95 -6.36 -9.25
CA LEU A 125 51.91 -6.69 -8.27
C LEU A 125 50.81 -5.62 -8.23
N LEU A 126 51.17 -4.33 -8.30
CA LEU A 126 50.21 -3.23 -8.40
C LEU A 126 49.39 -3.31 -9.70
N ALA A 127 50.01 -3.69 -10.82
CA ALA A 127 49.32 -3.92 -12.08
C ALA A 127 48.31 -5.09 -12.00
N VAL A 128 48.63 -6.16 -11.26
CA VAL A 128 47.66 -7.24 -10.98
C VAL A 128 46.50 -6.72 -10.13
N ARG A 129 46.77 -5.98 -9.05
CA ARG A 129 45.72 -5.41 -8.19
C ARG A 129 44.78 -4.47 -8.94
N THR A 130 45.32 -3.63 -9.83
CA THR A 130 44.49 -2.74 -10.67
C THR A 130 43.65 -3.54 -11.67
N ALA A 131 44.21 -4.58 -12.30
CA ALA A 131 43.44 -5.47 -13.18
C ALA A 131 42.34 -6.24 -12.44
N GLN A 132 42.58 -6.66 -11.19
CA GLN A 132 41.56 -7.27 -10.33
C GLN A 132 40.41 -6.29 -10.05
N ALA A 133 40.73 -5.03 -9.73
CA ALA A 133 39.71 -4.00 -9.54
C ALA A 133 38.91 -3.72 -10.82
N GLN A 134 39.57 -3.72 -11.98
CA GLN A 134 38.90 -3.58 -13.29
C GLN A 134 37.96 -4.76 -13.59
N LEU A 135 38.39 -6.00 -13.29
CA LEU A 135 37.54 -7.18 -13.41
C LEU A 135 36.31 -7.09 -12.51
N ALA A 136 36.48 -6.68 -11.25
CA ALA A 136 35.38 -6.50 -10.31
C ALA A 136 34.39 -5.42 -10.80
N ALA A 137 34.89 -4.30 -11.33
CA ALA A 137 34.05 -3.26 -11.93
C ALA A 137 33.29 -3.76 -13.17
N ALA A 138 33.94 -4.53 -14.04
CA ALA A 138 33.29 -5.14 -15.21
C ALA A 138 32.21 -6.15 -14.79
N ARG A 139 32.44 -6.92 -13.72
CA ARG A 139 31.46 -7.86 -13.16
C ARG A 139 30.23 -7.13 -12.61
N ALA A 140 30.43 -6.02 -11.88
CA ALA A 140 29.33 -5.20 -11.38
C ALA A 140 28.48 -4.63 -12.53
N ARG A 141 29.12 -4.18 -13.63
CA ARG A 141 28.41 -3.70 -14.83
C ARG A 141 27.57 -4.80 -15.50
N LEU A 142 28.08 -6.03 -15.56
CA LEU A 142 27.31 -7.16 -16.07
C LEU A 142 26.08 -7.45 -15.20
N ASN A 143 26.27 -7.53 -13.89
CA ASN A 143 25.17 -7.78 -12.96
C ASN A 143 24.07 -6.71 -13.07
N LEU A 144 24.44 -5.43 -13.23
CA LEU A 144 23.48 -4.34 -13.44
C LEU A 144 22.71 -4.52 -14.76
N ALA A 145 23.40 -4.83 -15.86
CA ALA A 145 22.74 -5.04 -17.14
C ALA A 145 21.79 -6.26 -17.12
N GLU A 146 22.17 -7.33 -16.41
CA GLU A 146 21.31 -8.51 -16.20
C GLU A 146 20.09 -8.18 -15.34
N TYR A 147 20.26 -7.35 -14.31
CA TYR A 147 19.16 -6.85 -13.49
C TYR A 147 18.19 -6.01 -14.31
N ASP A 148 18.67 -5.04 -15.09
CA ASP A 148 17.84 -4.21 -15.96
C ASP A 148 17.11 -5.07 -17.00
N LEU A 149 17.75 -6.09 -17.55
CA LEU A 149 17.10 -7.07 -18.43
C LEU A 149 15.99 -7.83 -17.71
N SER A 150 16.20 -8.26 -16.46
CA SER A 150 15.16 -8.94 -15.68
C SER A 150 13.96 -8.03 -15.38
N ARG A 151 14.20 -6.72 -15.21
CA ARG A 151 13.17 -5.69 -15.00
C ARG A 151 12.37 -5.32 -16.24
N THR A 152 12.72 -5.86 -17.43
CA THR A 152 11.87 -5.75 -18.63
C THR A 152 10.57 -6.55 -18.51
N LEU A 153 10.53 -7.55 -17.63
CA LEU A 153 9.34 -8.34 -17.32
C LEU A 153 8.69 -7.77 -16.05
N VAL A 154 7.61 -7.01 -16.22
CA VAL A 154 6.90 -6.43 -15.08
C VAL A 154 5.91 -7.47 -14.56
N ARG A 155 6.01 -7.79 -13.26
CA ARG A 155 5.23 -8.82 -12.59
C ARG A 155 4.34 -8.23 -11.51
N ALA A 156 3.24 -8.91 -11.20
CA ALA A 156 2.38 -8.55 -10.09
C ALA A 156 3.11 -8.78 -8.75
N PRO A 157 3.22 -7.76 -7.87
CA PRO A 157 3.84 -7.94 -6.56
C PRO A 157 3.01 -8.83 -5.62
N VAL A 158 1.68 -8.78 -5.72
CA VAL A 158 0.73 -9.54 -4.90
C VAL A 158 -0.38 -10.14 -5.76
N ALA A 159 -1.18 -11.03 -5.18
CA ALA A 159 -2.39 -11.52 -5.83
C ALA A 159 -3.52 -10.49 -5.70
N GLY A 160 -4.21 -10.21 -6.80
CA GLY A 160 -5.16 -9.09 -6.85
C GLY A 160 -5.94 -9.03 -8.15
N THR A 161 -6.67 -7.94 -8.33
CA THR A 161 -7.41 -7.63 -9.57
C THR A 161 -6.85 -6.35 -10.16
N ILE A 162 -6.61 -6.35 -11.47
CA ILE A 162 -6.13 -5.17 -12.18
C ILE A 162 -7.28 -4.19 -12.37
N THR A 163 -7.03 -2.91 -12.15
CA THR A 163 -7.95 -1.82 -12.42
C THR A 163 -7.25 -0.69 -13.17
N HIS A 164 -8.02 0.06 -13.95
CA HIS A 164 -7.55 1.20 -14.73
C HIS A 164 -6.39 0.84 -15.68
N LEU A 165 -6.47 -0.30 -16.38
CA LEU A 165 -5.47 -0.66 -17.39
C LEU A 165 -5.58 0.25 -18.62
N ARG A 166 -4.76 1.30 -18.67
CA ARG A 166 -4.68 2.22 -19.81
C ARG A 166 -3.58 1.85 -20.81
N LEU A 167 -2.65 1.00 -20.38
CA LEU A 167 -1.52 0.56 -21.16
C LEU A 167 -1.98 -0.27 -22.36
N ARG A 168 -1.45 0.05 -23.55
CA ARG A 168 -1.64 -0.73 -24.77
C ARG A 168 -0.31 -1.23 -25.31
N THR A 169 -0.35 -2.34 -26.04
CA THR A 169 0.80 -2.81 -26.80
C THR A 169 1.24 -1.72 -27.78
N GLY A 170 2.53 -1.39 -27.77
CA GLY A 170 3.10 -0.30 -28.56
C GLY A 170 3.32 1.01 -27.79
N ASP A 171 2.70 1.18 -26.62
CA ASP A 171 2.92 2.34 -25.76
C ASP A 171 4.34 2.38 -25.20
N TYR A 172 4.77 3.56 -24.77
CA TYR A 172 6.09 3.77 -24.17
C TYR A 172 5.98 3.87 -22.65
N ALA A 173 6.50 2.87 -21.95
CA ALA A 173 6.61 2.86 -20.50
C ALA A 173 7.78 3.75 -20.05
N GLN A 174 7.50 4.69 -19.15
CA GLN A 174 8.51 5.54 -18.51
C GLN A 174 8.76 5.05 -17.08
N THR A 175 10.04 5.09 -16.66
CA THR A 175 10.44 4.66 -15.33
C THR A 175 9.76 5.51 -14.25
N GLY A 176 9.24 4.84 -13.22
CA GLY A 176 8.64 5.49 -12.04
C GLY A 176 7.23 6.07 -12.24
N LYS A 177 6.65 5.97 -13.44
CA LYS A 177 5.26 6.36 -13.68
C LYS A 177 4.32 5.16 -13.53
N PRO A 178 3.15 5.34 -12.89
CA PRO A 178 2.14 4.30 -12.78
C PRO A 178 1.50 4.01 -14.13
N LEU A 179 1.47 2.73 -14.48
CA LEU A 179 0.91 2.22 -15.74
C LEU A 179 -0.41 1.50 -15.53
N LEU A 180 -0.58 0.87 -14.37
CA LEU A 180 -1.81 0.20 -13.95
C LEU A 180 -1.91 0.18 -12.42
N ALA A 181 -3.12 -0.03 -11.91
CA ALA A 181 -3.36 -0.23 -10.49
C ALA A 181 -3.75 -1.69 -10.23
N LEU A 182 -3.24 -2.26 -9.14
CA LEU A 182 -3.54 -3.60 -8.68
C LEU A 182 -4.23 -3.51 -7.32
N VAL A 183 -5.47 -3.98 -7.25
CA VAL A 183 -6.22 -4.08 -5.99
C VAL A 183 -5.96 -5.44 -5.37
N GLU A 184 -5.38 -5.49 -4.18
CA GLU A 184 -5.08 -6.74 -3.50
C GLU A 184 -6.36 -7.43 -2.98
N SER A 185 -6.45 -8.75 -3.18
CA SER A 185 -7.70 -9.51 -2.97
C SER A 185 -8.09 -9.74 -1.49
N ASP A 186 -7.12 -9.65 -0.57
CA ASP A 186 -7.26 -10.06 0.84
C ASP A 186 -7.11 -8.89 1.83
N SER A 187 -7.00 -7.66 1.33
CA SER A 187 -6.75 -6.48 2.18
C SER A 187 -7.90 -5.48 2.20
N TYR A 188 -9.14 -5.97 2.22
CA TYR A 188 -10.32 -5.12 2.34
C TYR A 188 -10.56 -4.69 3.79
N TRP A 189 -10.73 -3.38 4.01
CA TRP A 189 -11.21 -2.81 5.27
C TRP A 189 -12.35 -1.83 5.03
N VAL A 190 -12.96 -1.33 6.10
CA VAL A 190 -14.01 -0.32 6.04
C VAL A 190 -13.54 0.90 6.81
N ASP A 191 -13.58 2.06 6.17
CA ASP A 191 -13.43 3.34 6.84
C ASP A 191 -14.82 3.87 7.17
N ALA A 192 -15.15 3.90 8.46
CA ALA A 192 -16.43 4.35 8.97
C ALA A 192 -16.31 5.78 9.49
N TYR A 193 -16.99 6.71 8.84
CA TYR A 193 -16.99 8.12 9.21
C TYR A 193 -17.97 8.35 10.38
N MET A 194 -17.42 8.37 11.59
CA MET A 194 -18.17 8.56 12.84
C MET A 194 -18.32 10.04 13.18
N GLU A 195 -19.50 10.45 13.65
CA GLU A 195 -19.66 11.80 14.24
C GLU A 195 -18.80 11.94 15.50
N GLN A 196 -18.11 13.07 15.63
CA GLN A 196 -17.26 13.38 16.80
C GLN A 196 -17.98 13.18 18.14
N THR A 197 -19.28 13.50 18.21
CA THR A 197 -20.12 13.32 19.42
C THR A 197 -20.32 11.87 19.80
N ARG A 198 -20.26 10.94 18.84
CA ARG A 198 -20.46 9.49 19.07
C ARG A 198 -19.15 8.73 19.23
N LEU A 199 -18.01 9.37 18.98
CA LEU A 199 -16.69 8.73 19.07
C LEU A 199 -16.36 8.26 20.50
N ALA A 200 -16.85 8.97 21.53
CA ALA A 200 -16.63 8.59 22.93
C ALA A 200 -17.13 7.16 23.27
N GLY A 201 -18.06 6.62 22.47
CA GLY A 201 -18.57 5.26 22.62
C GLY A 201 -17.81 4.19 21.82
N VAL A 202 -16.73 4.53 21.13
CA VAL A 202 -15.98 3.64 20.23
C VAL A 202 -14.56 3.45 20.75
N HIS A 203 -14.18 2.21 21.00
CA HIS A 203 -12.82 1.85 21.42
C HIS A 203 -12.19 0.86 20.43
N VAL A 204 -10.86 0.88 20.37
CA VAL A 204 -10.10 -0.11 19.59
C VAL A 204 -10.34 -1.50 20.19
N GLY A 205 -10.67 -2.46 19.33
CA GLY A 205 -11.02 -3.83 19.70
C GLY A 205 -12.53 -4.08 19.89
N ASP A 206 -13.37 -3.05 19.79
CA ASP A 206 -14.82 -3.23 19.87
C ASP A 206 -15.35 -4.07 18.69
N LYS A 207 -16.38 -4.88 18.97
CA LYS A 207 -17.07 -5.65 17.92
C LYS A 207 -17.93 -4.70 17.11
N ALA A 208 -17.95 -4.87 15.79
CA ALA A 208 -18.78 -4.10 14.89
C ALA A 208 -19.51 -5.02 13.92
N ARG A 209 -20.66 -4.56 13.45
CA ARG A 209 -21.40 -5.16 12.34
C ARG A 209 -21.42 -4.20 11.17
N VAL A 210 -20.92 -4.67 10.03
CA VAL A 210 -20.91 -3.94 8.78
C VAL A 210 -22.02 -4.48 7.89
N THR A 211 -22.89 -3.62 7.39
CA THR A 211 -23.93 -3.97 6.41
C THR A 211 -23.66 -3.21 5.13
N LEU A 212 -23.28 -3.92 4.06
CA LEU A 212 -23.08 -3.30 2.75
C LEU A 212 -24.43 -2.79 2.22
N LEU A 213 -24.42 -1.67 1.51
CA LEU A 213 -25.64 -1.15 0.89
C LEU A 213 -26.17 -2.17 -0.14
N GLY A 214 -27.42 -2.59 0.02
CA GLY A 214 -28.05 -3.62 -0.81
C GLY A 214 -27.81 -5.06 -0.32
N ALA A 215 -26.93 -5.30 0.65
CA ALA A 215 -26.77 -6.61 1.27
C ALA A 215 -27.79 -6.83 2.40
N ARG A 216 -28.31 -8.06 2.50
CA ARG A 216 -29.20 -8.48 3.60
C ARG A 216 -28.45 -8.97 4.83
N GLN A 217 -27.19 -9.41 4.65
CA GLN A 217 -26.37 -9.99 5.71
C GLN A 217 -25.43 -8.93 6.28
N SER A 218 -25.29 -8.92 7.60
CA SER A 218 -24.30 -8.12 8.30
C SER A 218 -23.02 -8.94 8.51
N LEU A 219 -21.88 -8.37 8.14
CA LEU A 219 -20.56 -8.97 8.30
C LEU A 219 -20.00 -8.66 9.68
N PRO A 220 -19.46 -9.67 10.40
CA PRO A 220 -18.76 -9.44 11.65
C PRO A 220 -17.43 -8.73 11.39
N ALA A 221 -17.15 -7.69 12.17
CA ALA A 221 -15.96 -6.87 12.04
C ALA A 221 -15.45 -6.42 13.42
N ILE A 222 -14.24 -5.89 13.46
CA ILE A 222 -13.61 -5.36 14.68
C ILE A 222 -13.08 -3.96 14.38
N VAL A 223 -13.22 -3.06 15.34
CA VAL A 223 -12.58 -1.74 15.31
C VAL A 223 -11.08 -1.92 15.47
N GLU A 224 -10.31 -1.63 14.42
CA GLU A 224 -8.86 -1.79 14.42
C GLU A 224 -8.15 -0.53 14.90
N GLY A 225 -8.65 0.64 14.52
CA GLY A 225 -8.03 1.91 14.85
C GLY A 225 -8.94 3.09 14.60
N ILE A 226 -8.63 4.20 15.26
CA ILE A 226 -9.28 5.49 15.06
C ILE A 226 -8.22 6.41 14.45
N ALA A 227 -8.57 7.14 13.38
CA ALA A 227 -7.61 8.03 12.75
C ALA A 227 -7.14 9.11 13.74
N PRO A 228 -5.81 9.29 13.89
CA PRO A 228 -5.27 10.24 14.87
C PRO A 228 -5.38 11.70 14.42
N ALA A 229 -5.58 11.93 13.11
CA ALA A 229 -5.70 13.27 12.53
C ALA A 229 -6.65 13.24 11.32
N ILE A 230 -7.30 14.37 11.06
CA ILE A 230 -8.15 14.62 9.89
C ILE A 230 -7.62 15.90 9.25
N ALA A 231 -7.38 15.88 7.94
CA ALA A 231 -7.04 17.11 7.23
C ALA A 231 -8.26 18.03 7.17
N ASP A 232 -8.11 19.26 7.63
CA ASP A 232 -9.12 20.29 7.42
C ASP A 232 -9.03 20.75 5.95
N ARG A 233 -10.08 20.45 5.16
CA ARG A 233 -10.15 20.80 3.74
C ARG A 233 -10.14 22.32 3.50
N GLU A 234 -10.46 23.11 4.52
CA GLU A 234 -10.41 24.58 4.48
C GLU A 234 -9.03 25.12 4.90
N SER A 235 -8.21 24.30 5.58
CA SER A 235 -6.85 24.67 5.94
C SER A 235 -5.93 24.48 4.73
N HIS A 236 -5.57 25.58 4.07
CA HIS A 236 -4.43 25.57 3.17
C HIS A 236 -3.16 25.70 4.03
N THR A 237 -2.45 24.60 4.25
CA THR A 237 -1.08 24.70 4.77
C THR A 237 -0.22 25.35 3.67
N GLY A 238 0.10 26.63 3.81
CA GLY A 238 0.98 27.31 2.86
C GLY A 238 2.36 26.65 2.81
N GLU A 239 3.10 26.83 1.71
CA GLU A 239 4.44 26.25 1.47
C GLU A 239 5.48 26.51 2.60
N ARG A 240 5.19 27.38 3.57
CA ARG A 240 6.06 27.73 4.71
C ARG A 240 5.65 27.14 6.06
N LEU A 241 4.82 26.10 6.11
CA LEU A 241 4.33 25.50 7.38
C LEU A 241 3.65 26.54 8.30
N GLN A 242 3.11 27.61 7.72
CA GLN A 242 2.33 28.62 8.43
C GLN A 242 0.86 28.27 8.28
N ALA A 243 0.11 28.35 9.39
CA ALA A 243 -1.33 28.17 9.37
C ALA A 243 -1.97 29.39 8.69
N ASP A 244 -2.51 29.19 7.48
CA ASP A 244 -3.39 30.19 6.84
C ASP A 244 -4.79 30.02 7.41
N VAL A 245 -5.12 30.85 8.41
CA VAL A 245 -6.45 30.85 9.02
C VAL A 245 -7.35 31.75 8.19
N ARG A 246 -7.99 31.20 7.17
CA ARG A 246 -9.13 31.86 6.53
C ARG A 246 -10.30 31.88 7.51
N ALA A 247 -10.88 33.07 7.73
CA ALA A 247 -12.10 33.21 8.51
C ALA A 247 -13.26 32.52 7.77
N SER A 248 -13.56 31.27 8.14
CA SER A 248 -14.72 30.56 7.61
C SER A 248 -15.98 30.97 8.40
N PHE A 249 -16.90 31.65 7.73
CA PHE A 249 -18.18 32.07 8.30
C PHE A 249 -19.21 30.93 8.24
N ASN A 250 -18.91 29.80 8.87
CA ASN A 250 -19.86 28.70 9.04
C ASN A 250 -20.69 28.95 10.32
N TRP A 251 -21.82 29.65 10.18
CA TRP A 251 -22.77 29.90 11.27
C TRP A 251 -23.43 28.62 11.82
N VAL A 252 -23.27 27.49 11.12
CA VAL A 252 -23.61 26.15 11.61
C VAL A 252 -22.33 25.35 11.84
N ARG A 253 -22.09 24.94 13.09
CA ARG A 253 -21.04 23.97 13.44
C ARG A 253 -21.58 22.56 13.25
N LEU A 254 -21.10 21.87 12.22
CA LEU A 254 -21.35 20.44 12.04
C LEU A 254 -20.26 19.66 12.78
N PRO A 255 -20.60 18.56 13.49
CA PRO A 255 -19.59 17.67 14.05
C PRO A 255 -18.66 17.15 12.95
N ALA A 256 -17.35 17.18 13.22
CA ALA A 256 -16.39 16.55 12.32
C ALA A 256 -16.67 15.05 12.21
N ARG A 257 -16.40 14.49 11.03
CA ARG A 257 -16.50 13.05 10.78
C ARG A 257 -15.12 12.41 10.87
N ILE A 258 -14.94 11.57 11.88
CA ILE A 258 -13.67 10.94 12.22
C ILE A 258 -13.66 9.53 11.61
N PRO A 259 -12.72 9.21 10.71
CA PRO A 259 -12.63 7.89 10.13
C PRO A 259 -12.15 6.89 11.19
N VAL A 260 -12.96 5.86 11.39
CA VAL A 260 -12.65 4.69 12.22
C VAL A 260 -12.40 3.51 11.29
N ARG A 261 -11.20 2.95 11.36
CA ARG A 261 -10.81 1.78 10.56
C ARG A 261 -11.39 0.52 11.18
N ILE A 262 -12.09 -0.25 10.34
CA ILE A 262 -12.80 -1.45 10.73
C ILE A 262 -12.33 -2.61 9.86
N ARG A 263 -11.81 -3.64 10.51
CA ARG A 263 -11.34 -4.85 9.85
C ARG A 263 -12.47 -5.87 9.75
N LEU A 264 -12.75 -6.31 8.52
CA LEU A 264 -13.71 -7.38 8.26
C LEU A 264 -13.13 -8.72 8.71
N LEU A 265 -13.90 -9.53 9.46
CA LEU A 265 -13.47 -10.86 9.88
C LEU A 265 -13.75 -11.93 8.84
N GLN A 266 -14.69 -11.68 7.95
CA GLN A 266 -15.13 -12.63 6.94
C GLN A 266 -15.42 -11.91 5.62
N LYS A 267 -15.01 -12.52 4.52
CA LYS A 267 -15.40 -12.08 3.17
C LYS A 267 -16.84 -12.53 2.89
N PRO A 268 -17.72 -11.67 2.36
CA PRO A 268 -19.05 -12.07 1.93
C PRO A 268 -18.95 -13.16 0.86
N ARG A 269 -19.75 -14.22 0.99
CA ARG A 269 -19.78 -15.35 0.04
C ARG A 269 -20.59 -15.04 -1.22
N ASP A 270 -21.57 -14.15 -1.09
CA ASP A 270 -22.62 -13.95 -2.09
C ASP A 270 -22.39 -12.70 -2.97
N LEU A 271 -21.39 -11.87 -2.66
CA LEU A 271 -21.12 -10.61 -3.38
C LEU A 271 -19.61 -10.34 -3.51
N PRO A 272 -19.11 -9.95 -4.69
CA PRO A 272 -17.74 -9.44 -4.80
C PRO A 272 -17.61 -8.13 -4.03
N LEU A 273 -16.62 -8.05 -3.13
CA LEU A 273 -16.26 -6.80 -2.48
C LEU A 273 -15.52 -5.90 -3.47
N THR A 274 -16.03 -4.69 -3.66
CA THR A 274 -15.37 -3.65 -4.45
C THR A 274 -15.03 -2.48 -3.55
N ALA A 275 -13.80 -1.97 -3.65
CA ALA A 275 -13.43 -0.73 -2.99
C ALA A 275 -14.32 0.42 -3.50
N GLY A 276 -14.78 1.28 -2.60
CA GLY A 276 -15.76 2.33 -2.88
C GLY A 276 -17.21 1.95 -2.57
N MET A 277 -17.51 0.69 -2.23
CA MET A 277 -18.86 0.31 -1.80
C MET A 277 -19.25 1.05 -0.52
N ILE A 278 -20.45 1.62 -0.51
CA ILE A 278 -21.03 2.27 0.67
C ILE A 278 -21.59 1.20 1.60
N CYS A 279 -21.39 1.38 2.90
CA CYS A 279 -21.88 0.49 3.93
C CYS A 279 -22.30 1.27 5.18
N SER A 280 -23.10 0.61 6.00
CA SER A 280 -23.47 1.10 7.34
C SER A 280 -22.75 0.26 8.38
N VAL A 281 -22.28 0.92 9.43
CA VAL A 281 -21.54 0.28 10.52
C VAL A 281 -22.26 0.56 11.82
N VAL A 282 -22.45 -0.50 12.61
CA VAL A 282 -22.93 -0.42 13.98
C VAL A 282 -21.87 -1.02 14.90
N VAL A 283 -21.36 -0.23 15.84
CA VAL A 283 -20.42 -0.70 16.87
C VAL A 283 -21.21 -1.25 18.05
N GLU A 284 -20.93 -2.48 18.44
CA GLU A 284 -21.50 -3.12 19.62
C GLU A 284 -20.67 -2.71 20.83
N LYS A 285 -21.23 -1.86 21.70
CA LYS A 285 -20.58 -1.46 22.95
C LYS A 285 -20.22 -2.71 23.76
N ARG A 286 -18.94 -2.85 24.07
CA ARG A 286 -18.48 -3.78 25.11
C ARG A 286 -19.17 -3.37 26.41
N HIS A 287 -20.02 -4.25 26.96
CA HIS A 287 -20.48 -4.04 28.34
C HIS A 287 -19.23 -4.13 29.22
N PRO A 288 -18.88 -3.08 29.99
CA PRO A 288 -17.84 -3.23 30.99
C PRO A 288 -18.35 -4.27 32.00
N THR A 289 -17.62 -5.39 32.09
CA THR A 289 -17.63 -6.25 33.28
C THR A 289 -17.03 -5.51 34.45
#